data_AF-O73598-F1
#
_entry.id   AF-O73598-F1
#
_cell.length_a   1.000
_cell.length_b   1.000
_cell.length_c   1.000
_cell.angle_alpha   90.00
_cell.angle_beta   90.00
_cell.angle_gamma   90.00
#
_symmetry.space_group_name_H-M   'P 1'
#
loop_
_entity.id
_entity.type
_entity.pdbx_description
1 polymer ?
#
loop_
_entity_poly.entity_id
_entity_poly.type
_entity_poly.pdbx_seq_one_letter_code
_entity_poly.pdbx_strand_id
1 'polypeptide(L)'
;LGSGGFGSVYRATYRGQTVALKKVKRCSKNRLASRQSFWAELNAACLRHPHVVHILAASASCPGDPGSPGTIIMEYAGNSTLHQRIYGR
;
A
#
# COMPACT_ATOMS: atom_id res chain seq x y z
N LEU A 1 8.98 -4.73 -2.72
CA LEU A 1 8.42 -5.55 -1.61
C LEU A 1 7.41 -6.55 -2.12
N GLY A 2 6.54 -6.14 -3.05
CA GLY A 2 5.68 -7.07 -3.78
C GLY A 2 4.84 -6.33 -4.79
N SER A 3 4.19 -7.06 -5.69
CA SER A 3 3.24 -6.52 -6.66
C SER A 3 2.08 -7.50 -6.85
N GLY A 4 0.88 -6.96 -7.09
CA GLY A 4 -0.31 -7.75 -7.34
C GLY A 4 -1.38 -6.93 -8.06
N GLY A 5 -2.61 -7.47 -8.13
CA GLY A 5 -3.71 -6.85 -8.87
C GLY A 5 -4.07 -5.43 -8.39
N PHE A 6 -3.83 -5.12 -7.12
CA PHE A 6 -4.19 -3.84 -6.51
C PHE A 6 -3.07 -2.80 -6.53
N GLY A 7 -1.86 -3.15 -6.97
CA GLY A 7 -0.75 -2.21 -6.97
C GLY A 7 0.61 -2.85 -6.71
N SER A 8 1.57 -1.97 -6.43
CA SER A 8 2.95 -2.35 -6.14
C SER A 8 3.40 -1.70 -4.84
N VAL A 9 4.15 -2.46 -4.04
CA VAL A 9 4.64 -2.04 -2.73
C VAL A 9 6.15 -1.90 -2.78
N TYR A 10 6.61 -0.71 -2.41
CA TYR A 10 8.00 -0.28 -2.41
C TYR A 10 8.48 -0.05 -0.98
N ARG A 11 9.77 -0.22 -0.75
CA ARG A 11 10.42 0.29 0.46
C ARG A 11 10.72 1.77 0.21
N ALA A 12 10.35 2.64 1.13
CA ALA A 12 10.54 4.08 1.00
C ALA A 12 10.91 4.70 2.34
N THR A 13 11.17 6.02 2.34
CA THR A 13 11.40 6.81 3.53
C THR A 13 10.30 7.87 3.67
N TYR A 14 9.71 7.98 4.86
CA TYR A 14 8.72 9.01 5.18
C TYR A 14 9.04 9.59 6.56
N ARG A 15 9.26 10.91 6.63
CA ARG A 15 9.67 11.62 7.86
C ARG A 15 10.88 10.97 8.56
N GLY A 16 11.88 10.55 7.78
CA GLY A 16 13.10 9.89 8.27
C GLY A 16 12.93 8.42 8.68
N GLN A 17 11.72 7.85 8.61
CA GLN A 17 11.44 6.46 8.97
C GLN A 17 11.33 5.58 7.71
N THR A 18 11.79 4.33 7.82
CA THR A 18 11.58 3.33 6.76
C THR A 18 10.11 2.90 6.75
N VAL A 19 9.47 2.95 5.59
CA VAL A 19 8.04 2.66 5.40
C VAL A 19 7.81 1.74 4.21
N ALA A 20 6.65 1.08 4.20
CA ALA A 20 6.12 0.42 3.02
C ALA A 20 5.19 1.39 2.28
N LEU A 21 5.49 1.68 1.02
CA LEU A 21 4.69 2.56 0.16
C LEU A 21 3.97 1.74 -0.89
N LYS A 22 2.64 1.71 -0.84
CA LYS A 22 1.80 1.04 -1.84
C LYS A 22 1.29 2.04 -2.85
N LYS A 23 1.75 1.93 -4.10
CA LYS A 23 1.20 2.65 -5.23
C LYS A 23 0.04 1.85 -5.80
N VAL A 24 -1.18 2.41 -5.78
CA VAL A 24 -2.36 1.74 -6.32
C VAL A 24 -2.32 1.78 -7.83
N LYS A 25 -2.44 0.61 -8.46
CA LYS A 25 -2.46 0.49 -9.92
C LYS A 25 -3.82 0.93 -10.44
N ARG A 26 -3.81 1.81 -11.44
CA ARG A 26 -5.01 2.13 -12.21
C ARG A 26 -5.48 0.88 -12.96
N CYS A 27 -6.72 0.46 -12.73
CA CYS A 27 -7.35 -0.56 -13.57
C CYS A 27 -8.04 0.12 -14.76
N SER A 28 -7.58 -0.14 -15.99
CA SER A 28 -8.14 0.45 -17.20
C SER A 28 -9.54 -0.05 -17.51
N LYS A 29 -9.81 -1.34 -17.25
CA LYS A 29 -11.12 -1.98 -17.46
C LYS A 29 -12.16 -1.60 -16.40
N ASN A 30 -11.74 -1.37 -15.15
CA ASN A 30 -12.64 -0.99 -14.06
C ASN A 30 -12.00 0.05 -13.13
N ARG A 31 -12.10 1.32 -13.52
CA ARG A 31 -11.54 2.45 -12.77
C ARG A 31 -12.20 2.61 -11.40
N LEU A 32 -13.51 2.37 -11.31
CA LEU A 32 -14.27 2.45 -10.07
C LEU A 32 -13.78 1.42 -9.04
N ALA A 33 -13.54 0.18 -9.46
CA ALA A 33 -12.97 -0.84 -8.58
C ALA A 33 -11.63 -0.42 -7.99
N SER A 34 -10.72 0.15 -8.80
CA SER A 34 -9.42 0.60 -8.28
C SER A 34 -9.53 1.72 -7.24
N ARG A 35 -10.50 2.65 -7.41
CA ARG A 35 -10.79 3.69 -6.41
C ARG A 35 -11.45 3.11 -5.17
N GLN A 36 -12.41 2.19 -5.34
CA GLN A 36 -13.08 1.53 -4.21
C GLN A 36 -12.08 0.73 -3.38
N SER A 37 -11.17 -0.03 -3.99
CA SER A 37 -10.12 -0.74 -3.26
C SER A 37 -9.21 0.22 -2.50
N PHE A 38 -8.83 1.36 -3.09
CA PHE A 38 -8.05 2.38 -2.40
C PHE A 38 -8.79 2.90 -1.16
N TRP A 39 -10.07 3.32 -1.28
CA TRP A 39 -10.85 3.81 -0.15
C TRP A 39 -11.14 2.73 0.90
N ALA A 40 -11.35 1.48 0.48
CA ALA A 40 -11.58 0.37 1.39
C ALA A 40 -10.36 0.11 2.30
N GLU A 41 -9.14 0.28 1.79
CA GLU A 41 -7.93 0.19 2.62
C GLU A 41 -7.88 1.33 3.65
N LEU A 42 -8.32 2.53 3.29
CA LEU A 42 -8.34 3.68 4.22
C LEU A 42 -9.36 3.53 5.36
N ASN A 43 -10.35 2.64 5.24
CA ASN A 43 -11.22 2.32 6.38
C ASN A 43 -10.43 1.74 7.56
N ALA A 44 -9.26 1.13 7.31
CA ALA A 44 -8.37 0.65 8.35
C ALA A 44 -7.41 1.73 8.89
N ALA A 45 -7.49 2.98 8.44
CA ALA A 45 -6.51 4.02 8.81
C ALA A 45 -6.51 4.35 10.32
N CYS A 46 -7.64 4.17 10.99
CA CYS A 46 -7.76 4.37 12.43
C CYS A 46 -7.44 3.12 13.26
N LEU A 47 -7.19 1.97 12.61
CA LEU A 47 -6.92 0.71 13.31
C LEU A 47 -5.47 0.69 13.80
N ARG A 48 -5.30 0.65 15.12
CA ARG A 48 -3.99 0.57 15.79
C ARG A 48 -3.94 -0.65 16.67
N HIS A 49 -3.17 -1.65 16.25
CA HIS A 49 -3.03 -2.91 16.98
C HIS A 49 -1.65 -3.53 16.73
N PRO A 50 -0.99 -4.17 17.71
CA PRO A 50 0.36 -4.74 17.56
C PRO A 50 0.52 -5.81 16.47
N HIS A 51 -0.59 -6.39 16.00
CA HIS A 51 -0.59 -7.46 14.98
C HIS A 51 -1.24 -7.03 13.66
N VAL A 52 -1.47 -5.73 13.48
CA VAL A 52 -2.03 -5.16 12.24
C VAL A 52 -1.08 -4.08 11.74
N VAL A 53 -0.70 -4.16 10.46
CA VAL A 53 0.14 -3.15 9.83
C VAL A 53 -0.57 -1.80 9.86
N HIS A 54 0.04 -0.82 10.51
CA HIS A 54 -0.55 0.50 10.67
C HIS A 54 -0.42 1.33 9.38
N ILE A 55 -1.51 1.96 8.97
CA ILE A 55 -1.51 2.98 7.92
C ILE A 55 -1.06 4.29 8.53
N LEU A 56 0.03 4.85 8.02
CA LEU A 56 0.66 6.07 8.54
C LEU A 56 0.10 7.32 7.86
N ALA A 57 -0.16 7.21 6.55
CA ALA A 57 -0.71 8.29 5.74
C ALA A 57 -1.21 7.74 4.40
N ALA A 58 -1.98 8.54 3.69
CA ALA A 58 -2.34 8.27 2.30
C ALA A 58 -2.41 9.56 1.50
N SER A 59 -2.21 9.45 0.20
CA SER A 59 -2.39 10.54 -0.77
C SER A 59 -3.32 10.08 -1.87
N ALA A 60 -4.40 10.82 -2.11
CA ALA A 60 -5.28 10.63 -3.27
C ALA A 60 -4.73 11.32 -4.54
N SER A 61 -3.47 11.75 -4.51
CA SER A 61 -2.76 12.33 -5.66
C SER A 61 -1.39 11.67 -5.80
N CYS A 62 -1.06 11.30 -7.03
CA CYS A 62 0.23 10.75 -7.40
C CYS A 62 0.89 11.69 -8.41
N PRO A 63 1.82 12.56 -7.99
CA PRO A 63 2.62 13.36 -8.92
C PRO A 63 3.32 12.42 -9.92
N GLY A 64 3.12 12.66 -11.22
CA GLY A 64 3.66 11.80 -12.29
C GLY A 64 2.78 10.61 -12.70
N ASP A 65 1.63 10.39 -12.05
CA ASP A 65 0.63 9.40 -12.48
C ASP A 65 -0.80 9.88 -12.18
N PRO A 66 -1.32 10.85 -12.96
CA PRO A 66 -2.63 11.47 -12.71
C PRO A 66 -3.81 10.49 -12.86
N GLY A 67 -3.57 9.28 -13.37
CA GLY A 67 -4.57 8.22 -13.46
C GLY A 67 -4.59 7.26 -12.27
N SER A 68 -3.59 7.31 -11.38
CA SER A 68 -3.53 6.45 -10.20
C SER A 68 -4.54 6.91 -9.15
N PRO A 69 -5.28 5.98 -8.51
CA PRO A 69 -6.18 6.34 -7.39
C PRO A 69 -5.47 7.01 -6.21
N GLY A 70 -4.18 6.69 -6.01
CA GLY A 70 -3.43 7.21 -4.88
C GLY A 70 -2.29 6.31 -4.42
N THR A 71 -1.68 6.74 -3.32
CA THR A 71 -0.60 6.04 -2.63
C THR A 71 -0.96 5.87 -1.16
N ILE A 72 -0.62 4.73 -0.58
CA ILE A 72 -0.81 4.44 0.86
C ILE A 72 0.58 4.24 1.47
N ILE A 73 0.84 4.92 2.58
CA ILE A 73 2.07 4.85 3.35
C ILE A 73 1.77 4.04 4.61
N MET A 74 2.52 2.97 4.83
CA MET A 74 2.29 2.00 5.89
C MET A 74 3.58 1.72 6.64
N GLU A 75 3.43 1.17 7.84
CA GLU A 75 4.55 0.60 8.58
C GLU A 75 5.30 -0.45 7.74
N TYR A 76 6.62 -0.46 7.90
CA TYR A 76 7.46 -1.48 7.29
C TYR A 76 7.59 -2.70 8.21
N ALA A 77 6.81 -3.74 7.94
CA ALA A 77 6.79 -4.98 8.74
C ALA A 77 8.02 -5.91 8.53
N GLY A 78 9.06 -5.44 7.84
CA GLY A 78 10.32 -6.16 7.64
C GLY A 78 10.58 -6.62 6.20
N ASN A 79 11.69 -7.34 6.03
CA ASN A 79 12.25 -7.71 4.72
C ASN A 79 11.58 -8.92 4.04
N SER A 80 10.67 -9.61 4.72
CA SER A 80 10.06 -10.85 4.24
C SER A 80 8.56 -10.88 4.52
N THR A 81 7.77 -11.41 3.60
CA THR A 81 6.36 -11.72 3.85
C THR A 81 6.23 -13.06 4.61
N LEU A 82 5.05 -13.29 5.21
CA LEU A 82 4.75 -14.57 5.84
C LEU A 82 4.85 -15.74 4.84
N HIS A 83 4.42 -15.53 3.60
CA HIS A 83 4.54 -16.53 2.53
C HIS A 83 5.99 -16.95 2.31
N GLN A 84 6.92 -15.99 2.25
CA GLN A 84 8.36 -16.28 2.09
C GLN A 84 8.92 -17.05 3.29
N ARG A 85 8.43 -16.75 4.51
CA ARG A 85 8.84 -17.44 5.73
C ARG A 85 8.35 -18.89 5.79
N ILE A 86 7.13 -19.15 5.33
CA ILE A 86 6.54 -20.49 5.36
C ILE A 86 7.08 -21.36 4.22
N TYR A 87 7.25 -20.80 3.02
CA TYR A 87 7.56 -21.58 1.82
C TYR A 87 8.99 -21.43 1.29
N GLY A 88 9.82 -20.59 1.90
CA GLY A 88 11.25 -20.47 1.59
C GLY A 88 11.57 -19.96 0.18
N ARG A 89 10.61 -19.32 -0.50
CA ARG A 89 10.77 -18.68 -1.81
C ARG A 89 10.50 -17.19 -1.69
#